data_AF-A0A3B8WAJ9-F1
#
_entry.id   AF-A0A3B8WAJ9-F1
#
_cell.length_a   1.000
_cell.length_b   1.000
_cell.length_c   1.000
_cell.angle_alpha   90.00
_cell.angle_beta   90.00
_cell.angle_gamma   90.00
#
_symmetry.space_group_name_H-M   'P 1'
#
loop_
_entity.id
_entity.type
_entity.pdbx_description
1 polymer ?
#
loop_
_entity_poly.entity_id
_entity_poly.type
_entity_poly.pdbx_seq_one_letter_code
_entity_poly.pdbx_strand_id
1 'polypeptide(L)'
;MSARQKLVCMDSAKLSIRKQCDLLRVHRSGLYYQPQQEKPENVKMMNLMDRHLLHHPTEGVESMVLWLRDQGFPVGPKRIRRLFRLMGYQSIYRR
;
A
#
# COMPACT_ATOMS: atom_id res chain seq x y z
N MET A 1 4.46 -10.43 -9.66
CA MET A 1 5.79 -10.43 -10.30
C MET A 1 5.64 -10.88 -11.74
N SER A 2 6.27 -10.18 -12.68
CA SER A 2 6.19 -10.53 -14.11
C SER A 2 6.95 -11.83 -14.36
N ALA A 3 6.42 -12.74 -15.19
CA ALA A 3 7.06 -14.02 -15.52
C ALA A 3 8.51 -13.87 -15.99
N ARG A 4 8.82 -12.74 -16.66
CA ARG A 4 10.16 -12.42 -17.17
C ARG A 4 11.18 -12.06 -16.09
N GLN A 5 10.75 -11.50 -14.95
CA GLN A 5 11.64 -11.16 -13.83
C GLN A 5 12.29 -12.39 -13.21
N LYS A 6 11.58 -13.52 -13.21
CA LYS A 6 12.05 -14.80 -12.64
C LYS A 6 13.16 -15.46 -13.45
N LEU A 7 13.36 -15.03 -14.71
CA LEU A 7 14.37 -15.57 -15.62
C LEU A 7 15.76 -14.94 -15.42
N VAL A 8 15.88 -13.92 -14.56
CA VAL A 8 17.14 -13.26 -14.25
C VAL A 8 17.92 -14.11 -13.25
N CYS A 9 19.10 -14.58 -13.66
CA CYS A 9 19.99 -15.37 -12.82
C CYS A 9 20.91 -14.44 -12.02
N MET A 10 20.82 -14.50 -10.67
CA MET A 10 21.62 -13.65 -9.78
C MET A 10 22.96 -14.28 -9.35
N ASP A 11 23.02 -15.60 -9.18
CA ASP A 11 24.16 -16.24 -8.50
C ASP A 11 25.28 -16.73 -9.43
N SER A 12 24.99 -17.08 -10.69
CA SER A 12 25.98 -17.70 -11.58
C SER A 12 25.74 -17.38 -13.06
N ALA A 13 25.78 -16.10 -13.42
CA ALA A 13 25.55 -15.67 -14.79
C ALA A 13 26.84 -15.25 -15.49
N LYS A 14 27.08 -15.80 -16.69
CA LYS A 14 28.11 -15.30 -17.63
C LYS A 14 27.86 -13.85 -18.09
N LEU A 15 26.65 -13.33 -17.87
CA LEU A 15 26.19 -12.00 -18.25
C LEU A 15 25.76 -11.22 -17.01
N SER A 16 26.12 -9.93 -16.94
CA SER A 16 25.70 -9.07 -15.83
C SER A 16 24.18 -8.93 -15.77
N ILE A 17 23.65 -8.75 -14.56
CA ILE A 17 22.21 -8.52 -14.30
C ILE A 17 21.66 -7.39 -15.17
N ARG A 18 22.46 -6.35 -15.44
CA ARG A 18 22.09 -5.24 -16.33
C ARG A 18 21.80 -5.73 -17.75
N LYS A 19 22.72 -6.48 -18.35
CA LYS A 19 22.54 -7.03 -19.71
C LYS A 19 21.36 -8.02 -19.76
N GLN A 20 21.15 -8.81 -18.72
CA GLN A 20 19.99 -9.71 -18.64
C GLN A 20 18.66 -8.93 -18.59
N CYS A 21 18.57 -7.88 -17.78
CA CYS A 21 17.41 -7.01 -17.73
C CYS A 21 17.15 -6.31 -19.08
N ASP A 22 18.20 -5.84 -19.75
CA ASP A 22 18.10 -5.21 -21.07
C ASP A 22 17.59 -6.22 -22.13
N LEU A 23 18.12 -7.44 -22.15
CA LEU A 23 17.69 -8.52 -23.05
C LEU A 23 16.23 -8.94 -22.79
N LEU A 24 15.84 -9.08 -21.51
CA LEU A 24 14.50 -9.50 -21.11
C LEU A 24 13.47 -8.36 -21.14
N ARG A 25 13.90 -7.12 -21.46
CA ARG A 25 13.10 -5.89 -21.41
C ARG A 25 12.39 -5.72 -20.06
N VAL A 26 13.11 -5.98 -18.98
CA VAL A 26 12.63 -5.85 -17.60
C VAL A 26 13.29 -4.65 -16.94
N HIS A 27 12.50 -3.83 -16.27
CA HIS A 27 13.06 -2.72 -15.50
C HIS A 27 13.77 -3.22 -14.23
N ARG A 28 15.03 -2.82 -14.06
CA ARG A 28 15.90 -3.26 -12.96
C ARG A 28 15.31 -2.99 -11.57
N SER A 29 14.61 -1.87 -11.38
CA SER A 29 14.04 -1.54 -10.05
C SER A 29 13.02 -2.58 -9.58
N GLY A 30 12.30 -3.21 -10.51
CA GLY A 30 11.33 -4.25 -10.20
C GLY A 30 11.97 -5.57 -9.78
N LEU A 31 13.26 -5.79 -10.07
CA LEU A 31 14.00 -6.99 -9.64
C LEU A 31 14.28 -6.95 -8.14
N TYR A 32 14.66 -5.78 -7.62
CA TYR A 32 15.00 -5.60 -6.20
C TYR A 32 13.79 -5.21 -5.35
N TYR A 33 12.71 -4.76 -5.97
CA TYR A 33 11.50 -4.39 -5.24
C TYR A 33 10.85 -5.63 -4.64
N GLN A 34 10.88 -5.71 -3.31
CA GLN A 34 10.09 -6.66 -2.55
C GLN A 34 8.83 -5.95 -2.03
N PRO A 35 7.62 -6.47 -2.31
CA PRO A 35 6.41 -5.89 -1.77
C PRO A 35 6.42 -6.02 -0.25
N GLN A 36 6.41 -4.89 0.45
CA GLN A 36 6.32 -4.87 1.90
C GLN A 36 4.86 -5.01 2.32
N GLN A 37 4.59 -5.95 3.23
CA GLN A 37 3.27 -6.09 3.84
C GLN A 37 2.96 -4.88 4.73
N GLU A 38 1.67 -4.59 4.90
CA GLU A 38 1.24 -3.54 5.80
C GLU A 38 1.56 -3.87 7.25
N LYS A 39 1.88 -2.84 8.04
CA LYS A 39 2.18 -3.02 9.47
C LYS A 39 0.93 -3.55 10.19
N PRO A 40 1.08 -4.44 11.19
CA PRO A 40 -0.06 -5.01 11.92
C PRO A 40 -0.92 -3.91 12.59
N GLU A 41 -0.28 -2.84 13.06
CA GLU A 41 -0.97 -1.65 13.59
C GLU A 41 -1.90 -1.01 12.55
N ASN A 42 -1.46 -0.89 11.30
CA ASN A 42 -2.28 -0.31 10.23
C ASN A 42 -3.48 -1.22 9.92
N VAL A 43 -3.30 -2.53 9.93
CA VAL A 43 -4.40 -3.50 9.77
C VAL A 43 -5.42 -3.37 10.89
N LYS A 44 -4.94 -3.27 12.15
CA LYS A 44 -5.82 -3.05 13.30
C LYS A 44 -6.61 -1.74 13.16
N MET A 45 -5.96 -0.64 12.78
CA MET A 45 -6.64 0.64 12.53
C MET A 45 -7.66 0.53 11.41
N MET A 46 -7.30 -0.09 10.28
CA MET A 46 -8.24 -0.30 9.16
C MET A 46 -9.49 -1.07 9.59
N ASN A 47 -9.35 -2.14 10.39
CA ASN A 47 -10.49 -2.90 10.91
C ASN A 47 -11.37 -2.09 11.87
N LEU A 48 -10.78 -1.21 12.68
CA LEU A 48 -11.53 -0.33 13.58
C LEU A 48 -12.31 0.73 12.79
N MET A 49 -11.65 1.36 11.82
CA MET A 49 -12.24 2.35 10.93
C MET A 49 -13.40 1.76 10.12
N ASP A 50 -13.24 0.53 9.61
CA ASP A 50 -14.27 -0.17 8.84
C ASP A 50 -15.55 -0.35 9.66
N ARG A 51 -15.43 -0.85 10.91
CA ARG A 51 -16.57 -0.99 11.82
C ARG A 51 -17.22 0.34 12.16
N HIS A 52 -16.42 1.39 12.35
CA HIS A 52 -16.95 2.73 12.67
C HIS A 52 -17.75 3.31 11.50
N LEU A 53 -17.23 3.17 10.27
CA LEU A 53 -17.89 3.67 9.06
C LEU A 53 -19.20 2.93 8.74
N LEU A 54 -19.36 1.68 9.17
CA LEU A 54 -20.65 0.96 9.05
C LEU A 54 -21.77 1.64 9.86
N HIS A 55 -21.44 2.25 11.00
CA HIS A 55 -22.39 3.00 11.82
C HIS A 55 -22.48 4.48 11.42
N HIS A 56 -21.39 5.04 10.91
CA HIS A 56 -21.26 6.45 10.57
C HIS A 56 -20.79 6.66 9.12
N PRO A 57 -21.66 6.42 8.12
CA PRO A 57 -21.27 6.38 6.70
C PRO A 57 -20.86 7.75 6.12
N THR A 58 -21.22 8.85 6.78
CA THR A 58 -20.90 10.21 6.33
C THR A 58 -19.55 10.72 6.83
N GLU A 59 -18.86 9.96 7.68
CA GLU A 59 -17.61 10.42 8.27
C GLU A 59 -16.45 10.42 7.29
N GLY A 60 -15.67 11.50 7.38
CA GLY A 60 -14.53 11.74 6.52
C GLY A 60 -13.20 11.59 7.24
N VAL A 61 -12.16 12.11 6.60
CA VAL A 61 -10.78 12.02 7.10
C VAL A 61 -10.62 12.74 8.44
N GLU A 62 -11.12 13.97 8.57
CA GLU A 62 -10.95 14.78 9.78
C GLU A 62 -11.71 14.18 10.97
N SER A 63 -12.95 13.71 10.75
CA SER A 63 -13.73 12.99 11.77
C SER A 63 -13.00 11.75 12.26
N MET A 64 -12.42 10.98 11.33
CA MET A 64 -11.69 9.76 11.67
C MET A 64 -10.37 10.05 12.40
N VAL A 65 -9.71 11.20 12.14
CA VAL A 65 -8.53 11.63 12.92
C VAL A 65 -8.90 11.82 14.38
N LEU A 66 -9.99 12.55 14.63
CA LEU A 66 -10.46 12.83 15.99
C LEU A 66 -10.89 11.54 16.69
N TRP A 67 -11.69 10.70 16.02
CA TRP A 67 -12.15 9.44 16.58
C TRP A 67 -11.00 8.49 16.91
N LEU A 68 -10.03 8.30 16.00
CA LEU A 68 -8.87 7.45 16.28
C LEU A 68 -7.99 8.01 17.40
N ARG A 69 -7.90 9.34 17.53
CA ARG A 69 -7.19 9.98 18.64
C ARG A 69 -7.83 9.62 19.98
N ASP A 70 -9.16 9.63 20.05
CA ASP A 70 -9.91 9.25 21.26
C ASP A 70 -9.78 7.75 21.57
N GLN A 71 -9.60 6.91 20.55
CA GLN A 71 -9.27 5.48 20.69
C GLN A 71 -7.80 5.20 21.08
N GLY A 72 -7.00 6.24 21.34
CA GLY A 72 -5.60 6.11 21.74
C GLY A 72 -4.60 5.97 20.59
N PHE A 73 -5.02 6.22 19.35
CA PHE A 73 -4.16 6.20 18.16
C PHE A 73 -3.93 7.62 17.63
N PRO A 74 -2.85 8.33 18.04
CA PRO A 74 -2.54 9.64 17.50
C PRO A 74 -2.05 9.51 16.05
N VAL A 75 -2.97 9.66 15.09
CA VAL A 75 -2.67 9.59 13.65
C VAL A 75 -3.04 10.90 12.94
N GLY A 76 -2.20 11.32 12.01
CA GLY A 76 -2.46 12.51 11.20
C GLY A 76 -3.38 12.24 10.00
N PRO A 77 -3.98 13.28 9.40
CA PRO A 77 -4.93 13.16 8.30
C PRO A 77 -4.30 12.56 7.03
N LYS A 78 -2.99 12.77 6.81
CA LYS A 78 -2.24 12.13 5.71
C LYS A 78 -2.23 10.61 5.81
N ARG A 79 -2.11 10.08 7.03
CA ARG A 79 -2.07 8.63 7.27
C ARG A 79 -3.44 8.02 7.03
N ILE A 80 -4.50 8.64 7.55
CA ILE A 80 -5.89 8.22 7.34
C ILE A 80 -6.26 8.22 5.86
N ARG A 81 -5.93 9.28 5.11
CA ARG A 81 -6.15 9.31 3.65
C ARG A 81 -5.48 8.13 2.92
N ARG A 82 -4.27 7.75 3.33
CA ARG A 82 -3.59 6.57 2.76
C ARG A 82 -4.37 5.29 3.07
N LEU A 83 -4.79 5.11 4.33
CA LEU A 83 -5.55 3.92 4.74
C LEU A 83 -6.90 3.83 4.03
N PHE A 84 -7.65 4.93 3.91
CA PHE A 84 -8.88 4.97 3.11
C PHE A 84 -8.64 4.56 1.66
N ARG A 85 -7.57 5.04 1.02
CA ARG A 85 -7.23 4.61 -0.34
C ARG A 85 -6.91 3.13 -0.43
N LEU A 86 -6.21 2.57 0.56
CA LEU A 86 -5.91 1.13 0.61
C LEU A 86 -7.17 0.29 0.82
N MET A 87 -8.12 0.79 1.62
CA MET A 87 -9.43 0.16 1.84
C MET A 87 -10.41 0.36 0.66
N GLY A 88 -10.08 1.22 -0.31
CA GLY A 88 -10.97 1.58 -1.42
C GLY A 88 -12.05 2.60 -1.06
N TYR A 89 -11.98 3.23 0.11
CA TYR A 89 -12.90 4.27 0.55
C TYR A 89 -12.56 5.60 -0.13
N GLN A 90 -13.34 5.99 -1.13
CA GLN A 90 -13.14 7.22 -1.90
C GLN A 90 -14.45 7.94 -2.14
N SER A 91 -14.42 9.28 -2.03
CA SER A 91 -15.55 10.13 -2.38
C SER A 91 -15.76 10.11 -3.90
N ILE A 92 -16.96 9.73 -4.33
CA ILE A 92 -17.35 9.80 -5.74
C ILE A 92 -17.94 11.19 -5.98
N TYR A 93 -17.20 12.05 -6.68
CA TYR A 93 -17.69 13.35 -7.11
C TYR A 93 -18.43 13.22 -8.43
N ARG A 94 -19.59 13.88 -8.54
CA ARG A 94 -20.30 14.04 -9.81
C ARG A 94 -19.46 14.94 -10.73
N ARG A 95 -19.20 14.48 -11.95
CA ARG A 95 -18.60 15.27 -13.02
C ARG A 95 -19.64 16.17 -13.68
#